data_AF-A0A526YQU6-F1
#
_entry.id   AF-A0A526YQU6-F1
#
_cell.length_a   1.000
_cell.length_b   1.000
_cell.length_c   1.000
_cell.angle_alpha   90.00
_cell.angle_beta   90.00
_cell.angle_gamma   90.00
#
_symmetry.space_group_name_H-M   'P 1'
#
loop_
_entity.id
_entity.type
_entity.pdbx_description
1 polymer ?
#
loop_
_entity_poly.entity_id
_entity_poly.type
_entity_poly.pdbx_seq_one_letter_code
_entity_poly.pdbx_strand_id
1 'polypeptide(L)'
;MHSDIVDLRSFYSTTLGRLAERSITMALSSIWAVVPNERLVGLGYTLPWLERFGTDAERVFAFMPATQGAVVWPATGPTATA
;
A
#
# COMPACT_ATOMS: atom_id res chain seq x y z
N MET A 1 -17.11 8.30 7.92
CA MET A 1 -16.36 9.04 6.90
C MET A 1 -15.73 7.98 6.01
N HIS A 2 -16.16 7.88 4.75
CA HIS A 2 -15.63 6.91 3.81
C HIS A 2 -14.65 7.65 2.92
N SER A 3 -13.35 7.58 3.23
CA SER A 3 -12.32 8.25 2.43
C SER A 3 -12.15 7.49 1.11
N ASP A 4 -12.42 8.17 0.00
CA ASP A 4 -12.18 7.59 -1.31
C ASP A 4 -10.68 7.65 -1.68
N ILE A 5 -10.34 7.04 -2.80
CA ILE A 5 -8.97 6.93 -3.29
C ILE A 5 -8.36 8.29 -3.64
N VAL A 6 -9.17 9.28 -4.01
CA VAL A 6 -8.71 10.64 -4.33
C VAL A 6 -8.32 11.35 -3.04
N ASP A 7 -9.15 11.26 -2.00
CA ASP A 7 -8.88 11.81 -0.68
C ASP A 7 -7.63 11.20 -0.06
N LEU A 8 -7.49 9.87 -0.14
CA LEU A 8 -6.32 9.16 0.41
C LEU A 8 -5.03 9.60 -0.28
N ARG A 9 -5.00 9.65 -1.62
CA ARG A 9 -3.82 10.14 -2.35
C ARG A 9 -3.52 11.59 -2.04
N SER A 10 -4.54 12.42 -1.98
CA SER A 10 -4.40 13.84 -1.64
C SER A 10 -3.81 13.99 -0.24
N PHE A 11 -4.30 13.23 0.73
CA PHE A 11 -3.76 13.21 2.09
C PHE A 11 -2.28 12.79 2.12
N TYR A 12 -1.92 11.65 1.50
CA TYR A 12 -0.54 11.14 1.48
C TYR A 12 0.43 12.04 0.68
N SER A 13 -0.07 12.93 -0.19
CA SER A 13 0.74 13.97 -0.84
C SER A 13 1.11 15.14 0.08
N THR A 14 0.44 15.31 1.22
CA THR A 14 0.73 16.38 2.19
C THR A 14 1.94 16.04 3.07
N THR A 15 2.49 17.04 3.77
CA THR A 15 3.53 16.80 4.77
C THR A 15 3.05 15.91 5.91
N LEU A 16 1.81 16.09 6.37
CA LEU A 16 1.22 15.26 7.42
C LEU A 16 1.07 13.81 6.95
N GLY A 17 0.58 13.61 5.73
CA GLY A 17 0.44 12.29 5.14
C GLY A 17 1.78 11.55 5.02
N ARG A 18 2.84 12.23 4.57
CA ARG A 18 4.20 11.66 4.55
C ARG A 18 4.72 11.29 5.94
N LEU A 19 4.42 12.11 6.96
CA LEU A 19 4.80 11.79 8.35
C LEU A 19 4.00 10.62 8.92
N ALA A 20 2.71 10.49 8.56
CA ALA A 20 1.87 9.35 8.92
C ALA A 20 2.40 8.07 8.28
N GLU A 21 2.67 8.09 6.97
CA GLU A 21 3.29 6.98 6.24
C GLU A 21 4.60 6.54 6.89
N ARG A 22 5.50 7.48 7.21
CA ARG A 22 6.76 7.20 7.88
C ARG A 22 6.55 6.57 9.26
N SER A 23 5.62 7.11 10.05
CA SER A 23 5.32 6.59 11.39
C SER A 23 4.81 5.16 11.35
N ILE A 24 3.87 4.86 10.45
CA ILE A 24 3.34 3.52 10.24
C ILE A 24 4.44 2.60 9.72
N THR A 25 5.28 3.07 8.80
CA THR A 25 6.41 2.29 8.27
C THR A 25 7.41 1.90 9.37
N MET A 26 7.72 2.80 10.30
CA MET A 26 8.59 2.48 11.45
C MET A 26 7.95 1.42 12.35
N ALA A 27 6.65 1.54 12.64
CA ALA A 27 5.93 0.56 13.44
C ALA A 27 5.82 -0.81 12.76
N LEU A 28 5.58 -0.86 11.44
CA LEU A 28 5.57 -2.12 10.69
C LEU A 28 6.97 -2.73 10.61
N SER A 29 8.01 -1.93 10.42
CA SER A 29 9.38 -2.43 10.29
C SER A 29 9.87 -3.18 11.54
N SER A 30 9.33 -2.89 12.73
CA SER A 30 9.73 -3.59 13.96
C SER A 30 9.14 -5.00 14.10
N ILE A 31 8.06 -5.30 13.36
CA ILE A 31 7.35 -6.58 13.41
C ILE A 31 7.43 -7.35 12.08
N TRP A 32 7.88 -6.69 11.01
CA TRP A 32 7.91 -7.28 9.68
C TRP A 32 9.02 -8.34 9.59
N ALA A 33 8.64 -9.54 9.17
CA ALA A 33 9.57 -10.58 8.78
C ALA A 33 9.71 -10.59 7.25
N VAL A 34 10.89 -10.97 6.75
CA VAL A 34 11.04 -11.27 5.32
C VAL A 34 10.13 -12.46 4.99
N VAL A 35 9.38 -12.37 3.90
CA VAL A 35 8.37 -13.35 3.50
C VAL A 35 8.69 -13.96 2.13
N PRO A 36 9.85 -14.64 1.97
CA PRO A 36 10.23 -15.22 0.69
C PRO A 36 9.27 -16.36 0.32
N ASN A 37 8.88 -16.42 -0.95
CA ASN A 37 7.94 -17.41 -1.49
C ASN A 37 6.48 -17.29 -1.02
N GLU A 38 6.15 -16.26 -0.25
CA GLU A 38 4.77 -15.98 0.18
C GLU A 38 4.11 -14.94 -0.72
N ARG A 39 2.78 -14.93 -0.73
CA ARG A 39 1.99 -13.93 -1.46
C ARG A 39 1.45 -12.88 -0.50
N LEU A 40 1.78 -11.63 -0.77
CA LEU A 40 1.36 -10.49 0.04
C LEU A 40 0.13 -9.81 -0.58
N VAL A 41 -0.89 -9.59 0.24
CA VAL A 41 -2.07 -8.81 -0.16
C VAL A 41 -2.27 -7.67 0.82
N GLY A 42 -2.33 -6.44 0.30
CA GLY A 42 -2.75 -5.27 1.06
C GLY A 42 -4.23 -4.99 0.84
N LEU A 43 -5.00 -4.80 1.91
CA LEU A 43 -6.42 -4.43 1.84
C LEU A 43 -6.59 -2.92 2.08
N GLY A 44 -7.27 -2.23 1.15
CA GLY A 44 -7.42 -0.78 1.17
C GLY A 44 -6.22 -0.04 0.57
N TYR A 45 -6.03 1.23 0.95
CA TYR A 45 -4.87 2.01 0.49
C TYR A 45 -3.59 1.59 1.23
N THR A 46 -2.82 0.70 0.61
CA THR A 46 -1.64 0.06 1.22
C THR A 46 -0.35 0.23 0.41
N LEU A 47 -0.41 0.94 -0.72
CA LEU A 47 0.67 1.01 -1.70
C LEU A 47 2.03 1.41 -1.14
N PRO A 48 2.15 2.45 -0.28
CA PRO A 48 3.47 2.85 0.23
C PRO A 48 4.20 1.73 0.99
N TRP A 49 3.44 0.83 1.63
CA TRP A 49 3.99 -0.30 2.37
C TRP A 49 4.18 -1.53 1.50
N LEU A 50 3.31 -1.77 0.53
CA LEU A 50 3.50 -2.86 -0.45
C LEU A 50 4.77 -2.65 -1.29
N GLU A 51 5.07 -1.41 -1.67
CA GLU A 51 6.30 -1.06 -2.40
C GLU A 51 7.56 -1.34 -1.57
N ARG A 52 7.50 -1.18 -0.25
CA ARG A 52 8.64 -1.37 0.65
C ARG A 52 8.80 -2.79 1.14
N PHE A 53 7.71 -3.43 1.55
CA PHE A 53 7.72 -4.71 2.25
C PHE A 53 7.42 -5.90 1.33
N GLY A 54 6.88 -5.64 0.14
CA GLY A 54 6.57 -6.65 -0.85
C GLY A 54 7.74 -7.04 -1.76
N THR A 55 8.91 -6.41 -1.64
CA THR A 55 10.07 -6.66 -2.52
C THR A 55 10.54 -8.10 -2.51
N ASP A 56 10.41 -8.78 -1.37
CA ASP A 56 10.88 -10.14 -1.16
C ASP A 56 9.78 -11.20 -1.30
N ALA A 57 8.54 -10.79 -1.57
CA ALA A 57 7.39 -11.69 -1.73
C ALA A 57 7.36 -12.32 -3.14
N GLU A 58 6.75 -13.50 -3.29
CA GLU A 58 6.52 -14.13 -4.60
C GLU A 58 5.63 -13.25 -5.48
N ARG A 59 4.56 -12.69 -4.88
CA ARG A 59 3.59 -11.83 -5.52
C ARG A 59 3.04 -10.82 -4.53
N VAL A 60 2.70 -9.64 -5.04
CA VAL A 60 2.14 -8.55 -4.24
C VAL A 60 0.88 -8.02 -4.93
N PHE A 61 -0.22 -7.93 -4.20
CA PHE A 61 -1.49 -7.41 -4.70
C PHE A 61 -2.05 -6.31 -3.79
N ALA A 62 -2.69 -5.33 -4.40
CA ALA A 62 -3.42 -4.28 -3.69
C ALA A 62 -4.92 -4.47 -3.93
N PHE A 63 -5.66 -4.88 -2.90
CA PHE A 63 -7.10 -5.09 -2.98
C PHE A 63 -7.82 -3.87 -2.43
N MET A 64 -8.40 -3.07 -3.31
CA MET A 64 -9.06 -1.82 -2.94
C MET A 64 -10.59 -1.99 -3.03
N PRO A 65 -11.34 -1.75 -1.95
CA PRO A 65 -12.80 -1.88 -2.00
C PRO A 65 -13.41 -1.00 -3.10
N ALA A 66 -14.38 -1.53 -3.85
CA ALA A 66 -15.02 -0.80 -4.95
C ALA A 66 -15.59 0.56 -4.52
N THR A 67 -16.11 0.65 -3.29
CA THR A 67 -16.61 1.91 -2.72
C THR A 67 -15.50 2.92 -2.43
N GLN A 68 -14.27 2.47 -2.14
CA GLN A 68 -13.10 3.34 -1.96
C GLN A 68 -12.59 3.86 -3.31
N GLY A 69 -12.74 3.05 -4.36
CA GLY A 69 -12.06 3.25 -5.63
C GLY A 69 -10.65 2.65 -5.62
N ALA A 70 -10.08 2.50 -6.82
CA ALA A 70 -8.81 1.82 -7.05
C ALA A 70 -7.86 2.68 -7.89
N VAL A 71 -6.56 2.44 -7.73
CA VAL A 71 -5.53 3.01 -8.62
C VAL A 71 -4.80 1.91 -9.37
N VAL A 72 -4.36 2.22 -10.59
CA VAL A 72 -3.41 1.36 -11.30
C VAL A 72 -2.07 1.38 -10.57
N TRP A 73 -1.64 0.21 -10.11
CA TRP A 73 -0.36 -0.02 -9.45
C TRP A 73 0.17 -1.41 -9.85
N PRO A 74 1.49 -1.62 -9.97
CA PRO A 74 2.57 -0.64 -9.89
C PRO A 74 2.58 0.37 -11.04
N ALA A 75 3.27 1.49 -10.86
CA ALA A 75 3.39 2.54 -11.90
C ALA A 75 4.10 2.05 -13.18
N THR A 76 4.91 0.99 -13.06
CA THR A 76 5.57 0.32 -14.17
C THR A 76 5.37 -1.19 -14.03
N GLY A 77 4.98 -1.85 -15.13
CA GLY A 77 4.70 -3.28 -15.17
C GLY A 77 3.21 -3.63 -15.21
N PRO A 78 2.85 -4.92 -15.07
CA PRO A 78 1.47 -5.38 -15.08
C PRO A 78 0.70 -4.90 -13.85
N THR A 79 -0.58 -4.51 -14.04
CA THR A 79 -1.45 -4.11 -12.94
C THR A 79 -1.64 -5.23 -11.92
N ALA A 80 -1.47 -4.89 -10.64
CA ALA A 80 -1.65 -5.77 -9.49
C ALA A 80 -2.68 -5.24 -8.48
N THR A 81 -3.46 -4.22 -8.87
CA THR A 81 -4.62 -3.75 -8.11
C THR A 81 -5.88 -4.52 -8.52
N ALA A 82 -6.68 -4.94 -7.54
CA ALA A 82 -7.98 -5.58 -7.73
C ALA A 82 -9.06 -4.95 -6.84
#